data_AF-A0A2G9UGL9-F1
#
_entry.id   AF-A0A2G9UGL9-F1
#
_cell.length_a   1.000
_cell.length_b   1.000
_cell.length_c   1.000
_cell.angle_alpha   90.00
_cell.angle_beta   90.00
_cell.angle_gamma   90.00
#
_symmetry.space_group_name_H-M   'P 1'
#
loop_
_entity.id
_entity.type
_entity.pdbx_description
1 polymer ?
#
loop_
_entity_poly.entity_id
_entity_poly.type
_entity_poly.pdbx_seq_one_letter_code
_entity_poly.pdbx_strand_id
1 'polypeptide(L)'
;MLNRQHRKEFLSQGQALEVSRLDKGGNPSTRLSHHMQLSGHLFYGVLEASQKGIHPVIRYSIPGGDNCYAFEYVRTAKRRQLVVYRCTSCRRKGVTINIAVQNGCEFIGDPAALPHVCKPLENAKDQVQRMVYQSCRAIATDPQLAKAKPNQLWKSIAQFIDNNAPDDDAQRKEMLKQFYRNGYKSRRRTIARAAAKIRRAVEEKMKEEQADGTENSLKTE
;
A
#
# COMPACT_ATOMS: atom_id res chain seq x y z
N MET A 1 -38.21 -43.22 -15.58
CA MET A 1 -38.48 -42.83 -16.98
C MET A 1 -38.25 -41.33 -17.08
N LEU A 2 -37.03 -40.88 -17.42
CA LEU A 2 -36.53 -40.59 -18.77
C LEU A 2 -37.33 -39.50 -19.52
N ASN A 3 -36.72 -38.32 -19.65
CA ASN A 3 -36.50 -37.51 -20.87
C ASN A 3 -36.18 -36.07 -20.44
N ARG A 4 -34.99 -35.47 -20.59
CA ARG A 4 -33.97 -35.39 -21.66
C ARG A 4 -34.41 -34.56 -22.89
N GLN A 5 -33.75 -33.40 -22.98
CA GLN A 5 -33.34 -32.62 -24.17
C GLN A 5 -34.29 -31.64 -24.87
N HIS A 6 -33.87 -30.37 -24.88
CA HIS A 6 -33.49 -29.55 -26.04
C HIS A 6 -32.97 -28.19 -25.50
N ARG A 7 -31.67 -27.91 -25.35
CA ARG A 7 -30.68 -27.43 -26.35
C ARG A 7 -31.18 -26.29 -27.25
N LYS A 8 -30.72 -25.05 -26.98
CA LYS A 8 -30.08 -24.15 -27.97
C LYS A 8 -29.49 -22.91 -27.28
N GLU A 9 -28.19 -22.73 -27.53
CA GLU A 9 -27.40 -21.52 -27.34
C GLU A 9 -27.98 -20.36 -28.17
N PHE A 10 -27.84 -19.12 -27.69
CA PHE A 10 -27.47 -17.99 -28.55
C PHE A 10 -26.87 -16.84 -27.73
N LEU A 11 -25.81 -16.27 -28.29
CA LEU A 11 -24.91 -15.25 -27.76
C LEU A 11 -25.56 -13.89 -27.45
N SER A 12 -24.78 -13.10 -26.70
CA SER A 12 -24.55 -11.67 -26.89
C SER A 12 -25.40 -10.71 -26.06
N GLN A 13 -24.78 -10.09 -25.06
CA GLN A 13 -24.37 -8.68 -25.14
C GLN A 13 -23.61 -8.30 -23.86
N GLY A 14 -22.29 -8.33 -23.93
CA GLY A 14 -21.44 -7.64 -22.96
C GLY A 14 -21.57 -6.15 -23.19
N GLN A 15 -22.20 -5.44 -22.25
CA GLN A 15 -22.30 -3.98 -22.30
C GLN A 15 -20.94 -3.37 -21.94
N ALA A 16 -20.19 -3.00 -22.98
CA ALA A 16 -19.06 -2.09 -22.88
C ALA A 16 -19.61 -0.69 -22.59
N LEU A 17 -19.19 -0.08 -21.48
CA LEU A 17 -19.43 1.33 -21.21
C LEU A 17 -18.17 2.11 -21.57
N GLU A 18 -18.19 2.68 -22.77
CA GLU A 18 -17.25 3.70 -23.19
C GLU A 18 -17.56 4.99 -22.42
N VAL A 19 -16.62 5.46 -21.61
CA VAL A 19 -16.71 6.79 -20.96
C VAL A 19 -15.54 7.61 -21.46
N SER A 20 -15.72 8.20 -22.65
CA SER A 20 -14.82 9.21 -23.19
C SER A 20 -15.11 10.56 -22.52
N ARG A 21 -14.17 11.03 -21.69
CA ARG A 21 -14.08 12.43 -21.29
C ARG A 21 -13.12 13.12 -22.26
N LEU A 22 -13.65 14.06 -23.04
CA LEU A 22 -12.87 14.94 -23.91
C LEU A 22 -12.22 16.03 -23.05
N ASP A 23 -10.94 15.85 -22.71
CA ASP A 23 -10.09 16.95 -22.25
C ASP A 23 -9.31 17.48 -23.46
N LYS A 24 -9.54 18.76 -23.79
CA LYS A 24 -8.84 19.47 -24.88
C LYS A 24 -7.41 19.80 -24.43
N GLY A 25 -6.42 19.34 -25.21
CA GLY A 25 -5.07 19.91 -25.26
C GLY A 25 -3.95 19.04 -24.71
N GLY A 26 -3.06 18.57 -25.60
CA GLY A 26 -1.67 18.24 -25.28
C GLY A 26 -1.30 16.76 -25.18
N ASN A 27 -0.64 16.26 -26.25
CA ASN A 27 0.05 14.97 -26.41
C ASN A 27 -0.81 13.69 -26.42
N PRO A 28 -0.73 12.85 -27.49
CA PRO A 28 -1.37 11.54 -27.52
C PRO A 28 -0.58 10.57 -26.64
N SER A 29 -0.71 10.71 -25.32
CA SER A 29 -0.53 9.56 -24.46
C SER A 29 -1.68 8.62 -24.79
N THR A 30 -1.38 7.60 -25.60
CA THR A 30 -2.23 6.44 -25.85
C THR A 30 -2.57 5.83 -24.49
N ARG A 31 -3.62 6.34 -23.85
CA ARG A 31 -4.26 5.69 -22.72
C ARG A 31 -4.91 4.45 -23.29
N LEU A 32 -4.14 3.37 -23.37
CA LEU A 32 -4.67 2.02 -23.55
C LEU A 32 -5.60 1.78 -22.37
N SER A 33 -6.86 2.14 -22.56
CA SER A 33 -7.94 1.85 -21.63
C SER A 33 -8.21 0.36 -21.75
N HIS A 34 -7.35 -0.45 -21.13
CA HIS A 34 -7.61 -1.87 -21.00
C HIS A 34 -8.91 -2.02 -20.21
N HIS A 35 -9.92 -2.58 -20.89
CA HIS A 35 -11.19 -2.92 -20.30
C HIS A 35 -10.94 -3.90 -19.15
N MET A 36 -11.16 -3.44 -17.92
CA MET A 36 -10.95 -4.26 -16.73
C MET A 36 -12.03 -5.34 -16.70
N GLN A 37 -11.62 -6.62 -16.72
CA GLN A 37 -12.54 -7.73 -16.50
C GLN A 37 -13.04 -7.69 -15.05
N LEU A 38 -14.36 -7.71 -14.88
CA LEU A 38 -15.04 -7.65 -13.57
C LEU A 38 -15.64 -9.01 -13.17
N SER A 39 -15.24 -10.07 -13.86
CA SER A 39 -15.62 -11.45 -13.62
C SER A 39 -14.43 -12.35 -13.93
N GLY A 40 -14.19 -13.37 -13.11
CA GLY A 40 -13.05 -14.27 -13.27
C GLY A 40 -12.67 -14.95 -11.97
N HIS A 41 -11.56 -15.69 -12.02
CA HIS A 41 -10.95 -16.32 -10.85
C HIS A 41 -10.45 -15.24 -9.87
N LEU A 42 -10.58 -15.55 -8.59
CA LEU A 42 -10.13 -14.68 -7.50
C LEU A 42 -8.72 -15.06 -7.09
N PHE A 43 -7.89 -14.04 -6.90
CA PHE A 43 -6.52 -14.19 -6.43
C PHE A 43 -6.34 -13.41 -5.15
N TYR A 44 -5.77 -14.03 -4.13
CA TYR A 44 -5.64 -13.42 -2.81
C TYR A 44 -4.36 -12.60 -2.70
N GLY A 45 -4.51 -11.36 -2.22
CA GLY A 45 -3.40 -10.51 -1.84
C GLY A 45 -3.29 -10.33 -0.33
N VAL A 46 -2.14 -9.81 0.10
CA VAL A 46 -1.87 -9.42 1.48
C VAL A 46 -1.93 -7.90 1.60
N LEU A 47 -2.69 -7.40 2.57
CA LEU A 47 -2.76 -5.97 2.88
C LEU A 47 -1.52 -5.54 3.65
N GLU A 48 -0.86 -4.50 3.13
CA GLU A 48 0.41 -3.99 3.63
C GLU A 48 0.36 -2.47 3.82
N ALA A 49 1.24 -1.96 4.69
CA ALA A 49 1.31 -0.53 4.96
C ALA A 49 1.73 0.28 3.72
N SER A 50 0.96 1.32 3.38
CA SER A 50 1.42 2.31 2.40
C SER A 50 2.36 3.33 3.02
N GLN A 51 3.20 3.93 2.17
CA GLN A 51 4.15 4.95 2.59
C GLN A 51 3.47 6.17 3.25
N LYS A 52 2.29 6.56 2.75
CA LYS A 52 1.52 7.70 3.28
C LYS A 52 0.55 7.28 4.39
N GLY A 53 0.19 6.01 4.45
CA GLY A 53 -0.70 5.49 5.48
C GLY A 53 -2.18 5.78 5.31
N ILE A 54 -2.59 6.32 4.16
CA ILE A 54 -3.98 6.69 3.88
C ILE A 54 -4.80 5.47 3.45
N HIS A 55 -4.32 4.78 2.42
CA HIS A 55 -4.90 3.53 1.93
C HIS A 55 -3.84 2.43 1.99
N PRO A 56 -4.20 1.17 2.30
CA PRO A 56 -3.24 0.08 2.25
C PRO A 56 -2.75 -0.18 0.82
N VAL A 57 -1.63 -0.89 0.73
CA VAL A 57 -1.14 -1.47 -0.53
C VAL A 57 -1.47 -2.96 -0.48
N ILE A 58 -1.91 -3.53 -1.60
CA ILE A 58 -2.11 -4.98 -1.68
C ILE A 58 -0.90 -5.59 -2.38
N ARG A 59 -0.25 -6.54 -1.73
CA ARG A 59 0.86 -7.31 -2.27
C ARG A 59 0.37 -8.67 -2.75
N TYR A 60 0.78 -9.06 -3.94
CA TYR A 60 0.52 -10.37 -4.51
C TYR A 60 1.85 -11.08 -4.73
N SER A 61 2.10 -12.14 -3.97
CA SER A 61 3.27 -13.00 -4.15
C SER A 61 3.03 -13.89 -5.37
N ILE A 62 3.98 -13.89 -6.31
CA ILE A 62 3.90 -14.73 -7.51
C ILE A 62 4.13 -16.18 -7.09
N PRO A 63 3.20 -17.11 -7.36
CA PRO A 63 3.39 -18.52 -7.02
C PRO A 63 4.67 -19.09 -7.63
N GLY A 64 5.41 -19.88 -6.85
CA GLY A 64 6.64 -20.53 -7.31
C GLY A 64 7.89 -19.65 -7.37
N GLY A 65 7.87 -18.44 -6.79
CA GLY A 65 9.07 -17.61 -6.73
C GLY A 65 9.10 -16.56 -5.61
N ASP A 66 10.23 -15.87 -5.50
CA ASP A 66 10.51 -14.88 -4.44
C ASP A 66 10.11 -13.45 -4.82
N ASN A 67 9.19 -13.33 -5.77
CA ASN A 67 8.82 -12.07 -6.38
C ASN A 67 7.35 -11.74 -6.12
N CYS A 68 7.01 -10.45 -6.09
CA CYS A 68 5.65 -9.94 -5.96
C CYS A 68 5.37 -8.75 -6.87
N TYR A 69 4.08 -8.49 -7.03
CA TYR A 69 3.57 -7.20 -7.45
C TYR A 69 2.89 -6.50 -6.27
N ALA A 70 3.08 -5.19 -6.17
CA ALA A 70 2.45 -4.34 -5.16
C ALA A 70 1.54 -3.33 -5.84
N PHE A 71 0.31 -3.25 -5.36
CA PHE A 71 -0.74 -2.42 -5.93
C PHE A 71 -1.23 -1.37 -4.93
N GLU A 72 -1.32 -0.12 -5.36
CA GLU A 72 -1.82 0.98 -4.54
C GLU A 72 -3.25 1.36 -4.92
N TYR A 73 -4.03 1.77 -3.92
CA TYR A 73 -5.40 2.23 -4.11
C TYR A 73 -5.47 3.41 -5.09
N VAL A 74 -6.46 3.38 -5.98
CA VAL A 74 -6.79 4.48 -6.89
C VAL A 74 -8.12 5.10 -6.52
N ARG A 75 -9.18 4.29 -6.51
CA ARG A 75 -10.56 4.75 -6.28
C ARG A 75 -11.49 3.59 -5.95
N THR A 76 -12.59 3.88 -5.28
CA THR A 76 -13.74 2.98 -5.16
C THR A 76 -14.72 3.23 -6.31
N ALA A 77 -15.09 2.19 -7.04
CA ALA A 77 -16.12 2.25 -8.06
C ALA A 77 -17.51 2.27 -7.40
N LYS A 78 -18.35 3.24 -7.79
CA LYS A 78 -19.71 3.41 -7.24
C LYS A 78 -20.62 2.20 -7.48
N ARG A 79 -20.36 1.44 -8.55
CA ARG A 79 -21.12 0.24 -8.90
C ARG A 79 -20.38 -0.97 -8.32
N ARG A 80 -21.05 -1.72 -7.44
CA ARG A 80 -20.61 -3.03 -6.87
C ARG A 80 -19.54 -3.00 -5.77
N GLN A 81 -19.30 -1.86 -5.10
CA GLN A 81 -18.31 -1.75 -4.01
C GLN A 81 -16.89 -2.24 -4.39
N LEU A 82 -16.58 -2.26 -5.68
CA LEU A 82 -15.28 -2.68 -6.18
C LEU A 82 -14.26 -1.56 -5.95
N VAL A 83 -13.04 -1.94 -5.60
CA VAL A 83 -11.94 -1.01 -5.41
C VAL A 83 -10.94 -1.21 -6.55
N VAL A 84 -10.58 -0.12 -7.21
CA VAL A 84 -9.56 -0.13 -8.26
C VAL A 84 -8.21 0.15 -7.63
N TYR A 85 -7.30 -0.78 -7.87
CA TYR A 85 -5.90 -0.67 -7.50
C TYR A 85 -5.03 -0.57 -8.76
N ARG A 86 -3.82 -0.02 -8.62
CA ARG A 86 -2.84 0.06 -9.72
C ARG A 86 -1.46 -0.41 -9.31
N CYS A 87 -0.73 -1.01 -10.25
CA CYS A 87 0.63 -1.47 -10.01
C CYS A 87 1.57 -0.29 -9.70
N THR A 88 2.18 -0.32 -8.51
CA THR A 88 3.07 0.74 -8.01
C THR A 88 4.33 0.90 -8.86
N SER A 89 4.90 -0.21 -9.33
CA SER A 89 6.12 -0.25 -10.12
C SER A 89 5.89 0.20 -11.57
N CYS A 90 4.79 -0.21 -12.21
CA CYS A 90 4.40 0.29 -13.53
C CYS A 90 4.16 1.80 -13.51
N ARG A 91 3.47 2.31 -12.47
CA ARG A 91 3.22 3.76 -12.31
C ARG A 91 4.52 4.57 -12.32
N ARG A 92 5.58 4.08 -11.66
CA ARG A 92 6.89 4.76 -11.64
C ARG A 92 7.55 4.82 -13.02
N LYS A 93 7.17 3.92 -13.94
CA LYS A 93 7.60 3.90 -15.34
C LYS A 93 6.65 4.67 -16.28
N GLY A 94 5.67 5.39 -15.75
CA GLY A 94 4.71 6.16 -16.54
C GLY A 94 3.54 5.35 -17.13
N VAL A 95 3.46 4.04 -16.85
CA VAL A 95 2.39 3.16 -17.36
C VAL A 95 1.42 2.83 -16.23
N THR A 96 0.11 2.92 -16.52
CA THR A 96 -0.92 2.60 -15.54
C THR A 96 -1.51 1.22 -15.83
N ILE A 97 -1.22 0.26 -14.96
CA ILE A 97 -1.84 -1.07 -14.97
C ILE A 97 -2.80 -1.15 -13.78
N ASN A 98 -4.09 -1.26 -14.07
CA ASN A 98 -5.15 -1.30 -13.06
C ASN A 98 -5.71 -2.72 -12.90
N ILE A 99 -6.17 -3.02 -11.69
CA ILE A 99 -6.86 -4.27 -11.37
C ILE A 99 -8.01 -3.99 -10.39
N ALA A 100 -9.11 -4.73 -10.54
CA ALA A 100 -10.26 -4.63 -9.64
C ALA A 100 -10.04 -5.54 -8.44
N VAL A 101 -10.41 -5.05 -7.27
CA VAL A 101 -10.32 -5.75 -6.00
C VAL A 101 -11.69 -5.72 -5.33
N GLN A 102 -12.10 -6.86 -4.81
CA GLN A 102 -13.29 -7.01 -3.95
C GLN A 102 -12.86 -7.50 -2.56
N ASN A 103 -13.78 -7.42 -1.58
CA ASN A 103 -13.57 -7.94 -0.22
C ASN A 103 -12.24 -7.49 0.43
N GLY A 104 -11.75 -6.29 0.07
CA GLY A 104 -10.54 -5.69 0.61
C GLY A 104 -9.22 -6.15 -0.02
N CYS A 105 -9.06 -7.45 -0.35
CA CYS A 105 -7.79 -7.99 -0.86
C CYS A 105 -7.91 -9.08 -1.94
N GLU A 106 -9.10 -9.34 -2.48
CA GLU A 106 -9.32 -10.33 -3.53
C GLU A 106 -9.26 -9.67 -4.91
N PHE A 107 -8.23 -9.97 -5.67
CA PHE A 107 -8.08 -9.52 -7.05
C PHE A 107 -9.02 -10.29 -7.98
N ILE A 108 -9.69 -9.56 -8.86
CA ILE A 108 -10.50 -10.14 -9.94
C ILE A 108 -9.60 -10.29 -11.17
N GLY A 109 -9.18 -11.53 -11.44
CA GLY A 109 -8.17 -11.87 -12.45
C GLY A 109 -6.75 -11.96 -11.89
N ASP A 110 -5.87 -12.66 -12.62
CA ASP A 110 -4.50 -12.94 -12.17
C ASP A 110 -3.65 -11.65 -12.22
N PRO A 111 -3.16 -11.14 -11.06
CA PRO A 111 -2.31 -9.96 -11.03
C PRO A 111 -0.98 -10.13 -11.76
N ALA A 112 -0.47 -11.36 -11.90
CA ALA A 112 0.78 -11.64 -12.62
C ALA A 112 0.59 -11.74 -14.13
N ALA A 113 -0.61 -12.07 -14.61
CA ALA A 113 -0.92 -12.15 -16.05
C ALA A 113 -1.21 -10.77 -16.69
N LEU A 114 -1.29 -9.70 -15.91
CA LEU A 114 -1.46 -8.35 -16.44
C LEU A 114 -0.24 -7.92 -17.29
N PRO A 115 -0.41 -7.05 -18.29
CA PRO A 115 0.67 -6.61 -19.18
C PRO A 115 1.59 -5.59 -18.48
N HIS A 116 2.33 -6.04 -17.45
CA HIS A 116 3.25 -5.20 -16.71
C HIS A 116 4.47 -4.82 -17.54
N VAL A 117 4.83 -3.53 -17.51
CA VAL A 117 6.13 -3.05 -18.03
C VAL A 117 7.22 -3.08 -16.97
N CYS A 118 6.87 -3.41 -15.73
CA CYS A 118 7.80 -3.48 -14.60
C CYS A 118 8.29 -4.90 -14.36
N LYS A 119 9.51 -4.99 -13.79
CA LYS A 119 9.97 -6.25 -13.21
C LYS A 119 9.27 -6.42 -11.85
N PRO A 120 8.88 -7.66 -11.48
CA PRO A 120 8.43 -7.96 -10.14
C PRO A 120 9.42 -7.48 -9.06
N LEU A 121 8.90 -7.20 -7.87
CA LEU A 121 9.69 -6.80 -6.71
C LEU A 121 10.11 -8.04 -5.92
N GLU A 122 11.31 -8.03 -5.37
CA GLU A 122 11.74 -9.06 -4.42
C GLU A 122 10.88 -9.02 -3.14
N ASN A 123 10.29 -10.16 -2.78
CA ASN A 123 9.30 -10.31 -1.71
C ASN A 123 9.81 -9.80 -0.37
N ALA A 124 10.95 -10.33 0.09
CA ALA A 124 11.54 -9.97 1.37
C ALA A 124 11.85 -8.46 1.44
N LYS A 125 12.34 -7.90 0.32
CA LYS A 125 12.71 -6.49 0.24
C LYS A 125 11.50 -5.55 0.29
N ASP A 126 10.44 -5.82 -0.47
CA ASP A 126 9.23 -4.99 -0.40
C ASP A 126 8.59 -5.12 0.98
N GLN A 127 8.47 -6.33 1.53
CA GLN A 127 7.89 -6.56 2.86
C GLN A 127 8.62 -5.78 3.96
N VAL A 128 9.95 -5.90 4.03
CA VAL A 128 10.78 -5.12 4.98
C VAL A 128 10.54 -3.62 4.81
N GLN A 129 10.45 -3.14 3.56
CA GLN A 129 10.19 -1.73 3.30
C GLN A 129 8.81 -1.29 3.83
N ARG A 130 7.78 -2.13 3.71
CA ARG A 130 6.43 -1.87 4.27
C ARG A 130 6.45 -1.83 5.79
N MET A 131 7.12 -2.78 6.43
CA MET A 131 7.26 -2.83 7.89
C MET A 131 8.01 -1.61 8.45
N VAL A 132 9.04 -1.14 7.74
CA VAL A 132 9.74 0.10 8.08
C VAL A 132 8.80 1.30 7.97
N TYR A 133 7.94 1.37 6.95
CA TYR A 133 6.93 2.43 6.84
C TYR A 133 5.92 2.40 7.99
N GLN A 134 5.41 1.21 8.32
CA GLN A 134 4.51 1.01 9.46
C GLN A 134 5.15 1.49 10.76
N SER A 135 6.40 1.09 11.01
CA SER A 135 7.11 1.48 12.22
C SER A 135 7.38 2.99 12.29
N CYS A 136 7.80 3.60 11.17
CA CYS A 136 8.00 5.06 11.12
C CYS A 136 6.70 5.82 11.35
N ARG A 137 5.56 5.28 10.90
CA ARG A 137 4.25 5.87 11.19
C ARG A 137 3.93 5.76 12.68
N ALA A 138 4.10 4.58 13.28
CA ALA A 138 3.89 4.39 14.72
C ALA A 138 4.73 5.37 15.55
N ILE A 139 6.01 5.53 15.22
CA ILE A 139 6.91 6.51 15.86
C ILE A 139 6.39 7.96 15.69
N ALA A 140 5.80 8.28 14.54
CA ALA A 140 5.29 9.61 14.26
C ALA A 140 3.91 9.90 14.89
N THR A 141 3.25 8.88 15.45
CA THR A 141 1.92 9.00 16.09
C THR A 141 1.95 8.72 17.59
N ASP A 142 2.96 8.00 18.09
CA ASP A 142 3.10 7.65 19.51
C ASP A 142 4.17 8.53 20.21
N PRO A 143 3.77 9.40 21.16
CA PRO A 143 4.70 10.23 21.91
C PRO A 143 5.75 9.44 22.70
N GLN A 144 5.43 8.23 23.18
CA GLN A 144 6.38 7.43 23.97
C GLN A 144 7.51 6.90 23.08
N LEU A 145 7.17 6.41 21.88
CA LEU A 145 8.17 6.00 20.90
C LEU A 145 9.05 7.17 20.45
N ALA A 146 8.47 8.36 20.31
CA ALA A 146 9.22 9.54 19.87
C ALA A 146 10.26 10.07 20.86
N LYS A 147 10.18 9.68 22.15
CA LYS A 147 11.21 9.99 23.16
C LYS A 147 12.47 9.14 22.99
N ALA A 148 12.34 7.96 22.39
CA ALA A 148 13.46 7.03 22.22
C ALA A 148 14.53 7.58 21.25
N LYS A 149 15.79 7.17 21.48
CA LYS A 149 16.89 7.54 20.58
C LYS A 149 16.75 6.80 19.24
N PRO A 150 17.15 7.40 18.09
CA PRO A 150 16.99 6.75 16.79
C PRO A 150 17.67 5.37 16.65
N ASN A 151 18.74 5.09 17.41
CA ASN A 151 19.37 3.77 17.45
C ASN A 151 18.49 2.74 18.18
N GLN A 152 17.84 3.12 19.29
CA GLN A 152 16.89 2.25 19.98
C GLN A 152 15.70 1.92 19.06
N LEU A 153 15.15 2.95 18.41
CA LEU A 153 14.07 2.76 17.42
C LEU A 153 14.50 1.84 16.27
N TRP A 154 15.73 1.97 15.77
CA TRP A 154 16.28 1.07 14.75
C TRP A 154 16.28 -0.39 15.21
N LYS A 155 16.72 -0.67 16.45
CA LYS A 155 16.68 -2.01 17.03
C LYS A 155 15.25 -2.53 17.21
N SER A 156 14.34 -1.67 17.68
CA SER A 156 12.92 -2.03 17.82
C SER A 156 12.29 -2.37 16.47
N ILE A 157 12.65 -1.67 15.38
CA ILE A 157 12.20 -2.00 14.03
C ILE A 157 12.74 -3.37 13.60
N ALA A 158 14.01 -3.67 13.88
CA ALA A 158 14.59 -4.97 13.56
C ALA A 158 13.86 -6.11 14.30
N GLN A 159 13.58 -5.92 15.59
CA GLN A 159 12.84 -6.89 16.39
C GLN A 159 11.38 -7.03 15.92
N PHE A 160 10.75 -5.93 15.51
CA PHE A 160 9.42 -5.98 14.89
C PHE A 160 9.44 -6.79 13.59
N ILE A 161 10.48 -6.63 12.77
CA ILE A 161 10.69 -7.42 11.55
C ILE A 161 10.84 -8.90 11.88
N ASP A 162 11.66 -9.24 12.86
CA ASP A 162 11.88 -10.62 13.29
C ASP A 162 10.58 -11.26 13.84
N ASN A 163 9.85 -10.56 14.71
CA ASN A 163 8.63 -11.07 15.32
C ASN A 163 7.46 -11.26 14.35
N ASN A 164 7.46 -10.55 13.21
CA ASN A 164 6.38 -10.60 12.21
C ASN A 164 6.87 -11.18 10.88
N ALA A 165 8.07 -11.77 10.85
CA ALA A 165 8.50 -12.56 9.72
C ALA A 165 7.67 -13.86 9.64
N PRO A 166 7.48 -14.42 8.44
CA PRO A 166 6.87 -15.74 8.28
C PRO A 166 7.60 -16.82 9.10
N ASP A 167 6.92 -17.92 9.38
CA ASP A 167 7.48 -19.04 10.15
C ASP A 167 8.67 -19.73 9.45
N ASP A 168 8.88 -19.45 8.16
CA ASP A 168 10.07 -19.88 7.43
C ASP A 168 11.31 -19.10 7.87
N ASP A 169 12.25 -19.82 8.49
CA ASP A 169 13.50 -19.29 9.01
C ASP A 169 14.41 -18.73 7.89
N ALA A 170 14.34 -19.30 6.68
CA ALA A 170 15.09 -18.80 5.53
C ALA A 170 14.57 -17.42 5.09
N GLN A 171 13.27 -17.27 4.94
CA GLN A 171 12.63 -15.99 4.62
C GLN A 171 12.87 -14.94 5.70
N ARG A 172 12.77 -15.30 6.99
CA ARG A 172 13.10 -14.43 8.12
C ARG A 172 14.53 -13.90 8.04
N LYS A 173 15.51 -14.79 7.83
CA LYS A 173 16.93 -14.41 7.66
C LYS A 173 17.12 -13.48 6.46
N GLU A 174 16.47 -13.74 5.34
CA GLU A 174 16.55 -12.87 4.16
C GLU A 174 15.92 -11.49 4.42
N MET A 175 14.79 -11.41 5.13
CA MET A 175 14.19 -10.14 5.54
C MET A 175 15.14 -9.31 6.43
N LEU A 176 15.75 -9.93 7.44
CA LEU A 176 16.74 -9.25 8.29
C LEU A 176 17.96 -8.82 7.50
N LYS A 177 18.46 -9.66 6.60
CA LYS A 177 19.57 -9.32 5.69
C LYS A 177 19.22 -8.10 4.82
N GLN A 178 18.03 -8.04 4.24
CA GLN A 178 17.57 -6.90 3.46
C GLN A 178 17.44 -5.63 4.32
N PHE A 179 16.99 -5.76 5.57
CA PHE A 179 16.92 -4.64 6.52
C PHE A 179 18.31 -4.08 6.85
N TYR A 180 19.27 -4.96 7.16
CA TYR A 180 20.63 -4.56 7.53
C TYR A 180 21.54 -4.21 6.35
N ARG A 181 21.16 -4.54 5.11
CA ARG A 181 21.96 -4.37 3.87
C ARG A 181 22.63 -3.00 3.74
N ASN A 182 21.92 -1.92 4.05
CA ASN A 182 22.44 -0.54 3.94
C ASN A 182 22.86 0.05 5.30
N GLY A 183 22.73 -0.73 6.38
CA GLY A 183 23.02 -0.34 7.74
C GLY A 183 22.18 0.81 8.30
N TYR A 184 22.38 1.08 9.59
CA TYR A 184 21.67 2.13 10.33
C TYR A 184 21.83 3.54 9.72
N LYS A 185 23.01 3.87 9.20
CA LYS A 185 23.30 5.21 8.65
C LYS A 185 22.31 5.62 7.56
N SER A 186 21.88 4.69 6.72
CA SER A 186 20.94 4.96 5.61
C SER A 186 19.51 5.31 6.09
N ARG A 187 19.09 4.82 7.26
CA ARG A 187 17.72 4.96 7.78
C ARG A 187 17.61 5.92 8.95
N ARG A 188 18.73 6.26 9.60
CA ARG A 188 18.82 7.19 10.74
C ARG A 188 18.03 8.48 10.51
N ARG A 189 18.23 9.13 9.36
CA ARG A 189 17.58 10.42 9.05
C ARG A 189 16.06 10.28 8.97
N THR A 190 15.56 9.20 8.38
CA THR A 190 14.12 8.95 8.26
C THR A 190 13.49 8.70 9.64
N ILE A 191 14.12 7.87 10.46
CA ILE A 191 13.65 7.57 11.83
C ILE A 191 13.65 8.84 12.70
N ALA A 192 14.73 9.62 12.65
CA ALA A 192 14.83 10.86 13.40
C ALA A 192 13.75 11.88 12.98
N ARG A 193 13.44 11.97 11.68
CA ARG A 193 12.35 12.83 11.17
C ARG A 193 10.99 12.36 11.65
N ALA A 194 10.73 11.06 11.68
CA ALA A 194 9.48 10.51 12.20
C ALA A 194 9.27 10.90 13.67
N ALA A 195 10.28 10.69 14.53
CA ALA A 195 10.20 11.05 15.94
C ALA A 195 10.07 12.57 16.16
N ALA A 196 10.77 13.38 15.35
CA ALA A 196 10.69 14.83 15.47
C ALA A 196 9.31 15.40 15.12
N LYS A 197 8.52 14.71 14.27
CA LYS A 197 7.20 15.19 13.84
C LYS A 197 6.25 15.37 15.02
N ILE A 198 6.16 14.38 15.91
CA ILE A 198 5.25 14.46 17.05
C ILE A 198 5.81 15.32 18.18
N ARG A 199 7.14 15.37 18.36
CA ARG A 199 7.75 16.28 19.35
C ARG A 199 7.38 17.73 19.10
N ARG A 200 7.42 18.17 17.83
CA ARG A 200 6.97 19.52 17.44
C ARG A 200 5.49 19.75 17.73
N ALA A 201 4.63 18.78 17.37
CA ALA A 201 3.19 18.90 17.62
C ALA A 201 2.85 18.94 19.13
N VAL A 202 3.61 18.22 19.96
CA VAL A 202 3.44 18.26 21.42
C VAL A 202 3.95 19.59 21.99
N GLU A 203 5.11 20.06 21.55
CA GLU A 203 5.65 21.37 21.94
C GLU A 203 4.74 22.52 21.55
N GLU A 204 4.09 22.46 20.38
CA GLU A 204 3.11 23.44 19.91
C GLU A 204 1.86 23.43 20.82
N LYS A 205 1.29 22.26 21.12
CA LYS A 205 0.13 22.15 22.03
C LYS A 205 0.43 22.67 23.43
N MET A 206 1.60 22.35 23.99
CA MET A 206 1.99 22.85 25.31
C MET A 206 2.14 24.38 25.35
N LYS A 207 2.51 25.01 24.23
CA LYS A 207 2.59 26.48 24.12
C LYS A 207 1.21 27.12 23.99
N GLU A 208 0.30 26.51 23.22
CA GLU A 208 -1.09 26.97 23.10
C GLU A 208 -1.81 26.95 24.46
N GLU A 209 -1.64 25.87 25.24
CA GLU A 209 -2.22 25.74 26.58
C GLU A 209 -1.66 26.78 27.57
N GLN A 210 -0.39 27.15 27.46
CA GLN A 210 0.22 28.18 28.31
C GLN A 210 -0.23 29.61 27.94
N ALA A 211 -0.49 29.88 26.66
CA ALA A 211 -0.97 31.19 26.20
C ALA A 211 -2.40 31.47 26.67
N ASP A 212 -3.30 30.48 26.57
CA ASP A 212 -4.72 30.61 26.98
C ASP A 212 -4.88 30.74 28.51
N GLY A 213 -4.00 30.09 29.29
CA GLY A 213 -3.99 30.21 30.75
C GLY A 213 -3.58 31.60 31.27
N THR A 214 -2.88 32.41 30.47
CA THR A 214 -2.36 33.71 30.91
C THR A 214 -3.38 34.85 30.72
N GLU A 215 -4.31 34.74 29.76
CA GLU A 215 -5.33 35.78 29.50
C GLU A 215 -6.52 35.76 30.47
N ASN A 216 -6.82 34.61 31.09
CA ASN A 216 -7.95 34.48 32.02
C ASN A 216 -7.66 34.96 33.45
N SER A 217 -6.40 35.25 33.81
CA SER A 217 -6.04 35.77 35.14
C SER A 217 -6.07 37.31 35.25
N LEU A 218 -6.39 38.03 34.17
CA LEU A 218 -6.30 39.50 34.10
C LEU A 218 -7.66 40.23 34.06
N LYS A 219 -8.78 39.54 34.29
CA LYS A 219 -10.15 40.13 34.19
C LYS A 219 -10.98 40.10 35.48
N THR A 220 -10.35 39.91 36.64
CA THR A 220 -11.03 39.94 37.94
C THR A 220 -10.36 40.96 38.87
N GLU A 221 -10.46 42.24 38.54
CA GLU A 221 -10.32 43.36 39.49
C GLU A 221 -11.29 44.48 39.09
#